data_AF-A0A919PZS8-F1
#
_entry.id   AF-A0A919PZS8-F1
#
_cell.length_a   1.000
_cell.length_b   1.000
_cell.length_c   1.000
_cell.angle_alpha   90.00
_cell.angle_beta   90.00
_cell.angle_gamma   90.00
#
_symmetry.space_group_name_H-M   'P 1'
#
loop_
_entity.id
_entity.type
_entity.pdbx_description
1 polymer ?
#
loop_
_entity_poly.entity_id
_entity_poly.type
_entity_poly.pdbx_seq_one_letter_code
_entity_poly.pdbx_strand_id
1 'polypeptide(L)'
;MTQVRPMRELAPHLVWEAVLLLAAGAVVAGQYNANSDVFSRGQVWGGIAILGFAACGLALSLRTATPNLAIGSIAVLSGWVFAKMVNDGTSVTVAFIVAVLAAAGVGVLLALLVGLTALPAWGVTLGGGFIVSAALLEATEGRLVPVTGDGRSSSFGVWAAVFVVVSLAGAVLFTLPAVRGFLSANRPVAGGDDPGRWRPAKLVGALVGVTGSAVLAGVSGVLSARLTSAAAFSDSGQLPYALAAVLLGGVSLFGRRAGVFGVVLGVVIVDGVRRWEVLEGASAAIALLTTGALAVVGLIAVWLLELLGRRFAPLAATAGGSPAPGGFPPAPAGFPPPAFAYPPGSPAGIPAQSAGGFPPPPLPTSGGPAFGQPTYPPPPGPVIPQPWTVPGTGGAAPQVPSQPVSPPVSGPPNSDPPPGYPQTPPPSWPPAPNN
;
A
#
# COMPACT_ATOMS: atom_id res chain seq x y z
N MET A 1 -33.31 -33.28 -1.90
CA MET A 1 -32.20 -33.73 -1.01
C MET A 1 -31.24 -32.58 -0.82
N THR A 2 -31.22 -32.06 0.40
CA THR A 2 -30.44 -30.91 0.87
C THR A 2 -28.95 -31.12 0.62
N GLN A 3 -28.39 -30.29 -0.28
CA GLN A 3 -26.96 -30.20 -0.58
C GLN A 3 -26.19 -29.72 0.65
N VAL A 4 -25.84 -30.66 1.53
CA VAL A 4 -24.83 -30.47 2.59
C VAL A 4 -23.45 -30.51 1.94
N ARG A 5 -23.14 -29.55 1.07
CA ARG A 5 -21.80 -29.31 0.52
C ARG A 5 -21.08 -28.02 0.94
N PRO A 6 -21.65 -27.02 1.65
CA PRO A 6 -20.90 -25.77 1.87
C PRO A 6 -19.93 -25.75 3.05
N MET A 7 -20.14 -26.53 4.13
CA MET A 7 -19.40 -26.32 5.38
C MET A 7 -17.91 -26.71 5.33
N ARG A 8 -17.55 -27.75 4.54
CA ARG A 8 -16.15 -28.21 4.45
C ARG A 8 -15.25 -27.29 3.63
N GLU A 9 -15.81 -26.61 2.63
CA GLU A 9 -15.06 -25.65 1.79
C GLU A 9 -14.92 -24.27 2.47
N LEU A 10 -15.84 -23.94 3.39
CA LEU A 10 -15.83 -22.69 4.15
C LEU A 10 -15.02 -22.77 5.45
N ALA A 11 -14.81 -23.97 6.02
CA ALA A 11 -14.11 -24.16 7.29
C ALA A 11 -12.71 -23.53 7.36
N PRO A 12 -11.83 -23.64 6.35
CA PRO A 12 -10.50 -23.01 6.42
C PRO A 12 -10.58 -21.47 6.48
N HIS A 13 -11.57 -20.87 5.82
CA HIS A 13 -11.77 -19.43 5.83
C HIS A 13 -12.32 -18.94 7.17
N LEU A 14 -13.25 -19.67 7.77
CA LEU A 14 -13.76 -19.37 9.12
C LEU A 14 -12.66 -19.51 10.19
N VAL A 15 -11.77 -20.51 10.06
CA VAL A 15 -10.61 -20.65 10.94
C VAL A 15 -9.68 -19.46 10.81
N TRP A 16 -9.38 -19.01 9.58
CA TRP A 16 -8.54 -17.82 9.38
C TRP A 16 -9.19 -16.55 9.94
N GLU A 17 -10.49 -16.35 9.72
CA GLU A 17 -11.22 -15.22 10.30
C GLU A 17 -11.25 -15.27 11.84
N ALA A 18 -11.32 -16.47 12.44
CA ALA A 18 -11.20 -16.62 13.90
C ALA A 18 -9.79 -16.27 14.39
N VAL A 19 -8.73 -16.69 13.67
CA VAL A 19 -7.35 -16.30 13.99
C VAL A 19 -7.17 -14.79 13.89
N LEU A 20 -7.69 -14.17 12.82
CA LEU A 20 -7.67 -12.71 12.67
C LEU A 20 -8.46 -12.01 13.78
N LEU A 21 -9.60 -12.56 14.21
CA LEU A 21 -10.38 -11.99 15.29
C LEU A 21 -9.63 -12.03 16.62
N LEU A 22 -8.97 -13.15 16.93
CA LEU A 22 -8.13 -13.28 18.11
C LEU A 22 -6.93 -12.33 18.06
N ALA A 23 -6.27 -12.21 16.90
CA ALA A 23 -5.16 -11.28 16.71
C ALA A 23 -5.60 -9.82 16.84
N ALA A 24 -6.73 -9.44 16.25
CA ALA A 24 -7.33 -8.12 16.40
C ALA A 24 -7.68 -7.84 17.87
N GLY A 25 -8.29 -8.81 18.56
CA GLY A 25 -8.58 -8.74 19.99
C GLY A 25 -7.32 -8.55 20.83
N ALA A 26 -6.24 -9.25 20.52
CA ALA A 26 -4.96 -9.10 21.21
C ALA A 26 -4.34 -7.71 21.00
N VAL A 27 -4.37 -7.17 19.78
CA VAL A 27 -3.89 -5.81 19.47
C VAL A 27 -4.73 -4.75 20.21
N VAL A 28 -6.05 -4.90 20.22
CA VAL A 28 -6.96 -3.99 20.94
C VAL A 28 -6.73 -4.07 22.45
N ALA A 29 -6.65 -5.27 23.02
CA ALA A 29 -6.39 -5.48 24.44
C ALA A 29 -5.03 -4.95 24.86
N GLY A 30 -3.99 -5.18 24.04
CA GLY A 30 -2.66 -4.62 24.28
C GLY A 30 -2.70 -3.08 24.30
N GLN A 31 -3.35 -2.46 23.32
CA GLN A 31 -3.47 -0.99 23.28
C GLN A 31 -4.24 -0.46 24.49
N TYR A 32 -5.30 -1.16 24.92
CA TYR A 32 -6.06 -0.78 26.11
C TYR A 32 -5.19 -0.83 27.38
N ASN A 33 -4.38 -1.89 27.51
CA ASN A 33 -3.49 -2.06 28.66
C ASN A 33 -2.31 -1.07 28.65
N ALA A 34 -1.78 -0.74 27.47
CA ALA A 34 -0.67 0.20 27.34
C ALA A 34 -1.16 1.65 27.51
N ASN A 35 -2.26 2.02 26.84
CA ASN A 35 -2.80 3.38 26.82
C ASN A 35 -4.33 3.37 26.53
N SER A 36 -5.16 3.19 27.55
CA SER A 36 -6.63 3.21 27.39
C SER A 36 -7.18 4.53 26.83
N ASP A 37 -6.45 5.62 27.03
CA ASP A 37 -6.77 6.97 26.53
C ASP A 37 -6.90 7.07 25.01
N VAL A 38 -6.30 6.13 24.28
CA VAL A 38 -6.36 6.14 22.82
C VAL A 38 -7.82 5.99 22.35
N PHE A 39 -8.64 5.21 23.08
CA PHE A 39 -10.06 4.98 22.77
C PHE A 39 -10.96 6.17 23.13
N SER A 40 -10.63 6.91 24.20
CA SER A 40 -11.43 8.05 24.66
C SER A 40 -11.23 9.30 23.81
N ARG A 41 -10.04 9.45 23.18
CA ARG A 41 -9.69 10.63 22.35
C ARG A 41 -10.19 10.56 20.91
N GLY A 42 -10.95 9.53 20.52
CA GLY A 42 -11.48 9.35 19.16
C GLY A 42 -10.43 9.07 18.07
N GLN A 43 -9.14 9.02 18.44
CA GLN A 43 -8.00 8.80 17.54
C GLN A 43 -7.98 7.40 16.91
N VAL A 44 -8.53 6.39 17.60
CA VAL A 44 -8.67 5.03 17.05
C VAL A 44 -9.58 5.04 15.83
N TRP A 45 -10.74 5.67 15.94
CA TRP A 45 -11.75 5.67 14.88
C TRP A 45 -11.26 6.38 13.62
N GLY A 46 -10.46 7.45 13.78
CA GLY A 46 -9.85 8.16 12.66
C GLY A 46 -8.94 7.26 11.83
N GLY A 47 -7.99 6.57 12.48
CA GLY A 47 -7.07 5.65 11.81
C GLY A 47 -7.79 4.49 11.12
N ILE A 48 -8.72 3.85 11.82
CA ILE A 48 -9.54 2.75 11.26
C ILE A 48 -10.36 3.23 10.06
N ALA A 49 -10.99 4.40 10.12
CA ALA A 49 -11.78 4.92 9.01
C ALA A 49 -10.91 5.22 7.79
N ILE A 50 -9.82 5.97 7.97
CA ILE A 50 -8.90 6.37 6.90
C ILE A 50 -8.31 5.13 6.23
N LEU A 51 -7.63 4.27 7.00
CA LEU A 51 -7.03 3.05 6.46
C LEU A 51 -8.11 2.12 5.90
N GLY A 52 -9.26 2.05 6.55
CA GLY A 52 -10.38 1.22 6.16
C GLY A 52 -10.93 1.55 4.78
N PHE A 53 -11.13 2.82 4.46
CA PHE A 53 -11.59 3.22 3.13
C PHE A 53 -10.53 2.93 2.05
N ALA A 54 -9.25 3.20 2.32
CA ALA A 54 -8.16 2.83 1.41
C ALA A 54 -8.10 1.30 1.18
N ALA A 55 -8.20 0.51 2.25
CA ALA A 55 -8.23 -0.95 2.20
C ALA A 55 -9.47 -1.48 1.47
N CYS A 56 -10.65 -0.89 1.67
CA CYS A 56 -11.85 -1.24 0.91
C CYS A 56 -11.67 -0.97 -0.58
N GLY A 57 -11.09 0.18 -0.93
CA GLY A 57 -10.75 0.51 -2.30
C GLY A 57 -9.85 -0.53 -2.93
N LEU A 58 -8.73 -0.85 -2.26
CA LEU A 58 -7.79 -1.85 -2.77
C LEU A 58 -8.44 -3.23 -2.87
N ALA A 59 -9.21 -3.63 -1.86
CA ALA A 59 -9.88 -4.92 -1.86
C ALA A 59 -10.96 -5.02 -2.95
N LEU A 60 -11.67 -3.93 -3.27
CA LEU A 60 -12.60 -3.88 -4.41
C LEU A 60 -11.85 -4.09 -5.72
N SER A 61 -10.74 -3.38 -5.92
CA SER A 61 -9.97 -3.44 -7.16
C SER A 61 -9.29 -4.80 -7.37
N LEU A 62 -8.85 -5.47 -6.30
CA LEU A 62 -8.38 -6.86 -6.36
C LEU A 62 -9.50 -7.83 -6.74
N ARG A 63 -10.71 -7.65 -6.20
CA ARG A 63 -11.87 -8.53 -6.48
C ARG A 63 -12.34 -8.43 -7.94
N THR A 64 -12.23 -7.26 -8.56
CA THR A 64 -12.50 -7.04 -9.99
C THR A 64 -11.33 -7.43 -10.89
N ALA A 65 -10.24 -7.97 -10.33
CA ALA A 65 -9.00 -8.29 -11.04
C ALA A 65 -8.38 -7.06 -11.74
N THR A 66 -8.51 -5.89 -11.13
CA THR A 66 -7.90 -4.64 -11.57
C THR A 66 -7.15 -3.95 -10.42
N PRO A 67 -6.05 -4.54 -9.92
CA PRO A 67 -5.29 -3.98 -8.80
C PRO A 67 -4.98 -2.50 -9.03
N ASN A 68 -5.30 -1.67 -8.03
CA ASN A 68 -5.15 -0.22 -8.12
C ASN A 68 -4.06 0.21 -7.16
N LEU A 69 -2.86 0.45 -7.70
CA LEU A 69 -1.70 0.89 -6.93
C LEU A 69 -1.62 2.41 -6.81
N ALA A 70 -2.55 3.16 -7.43
CA ALA A 70 -2.64 4.62 -7.31
C ALA A 70 -3.37 5.09 -6.04
N ILE A 71 -3.80 4.18 -5.15
CA ILE A 71 -4.67 4.51 -4.00
C ILE A 71 -4.06 5.60 -3.12
N GLY A 72 -2.77 5.47 -2.78
CA GLY A 72 -2.07 6.49 -1.98
C GLY A 72 -2.07 7.85 -2.68
N SER A 73 -1.61 7.91 -3.92
CA SER A 73 -1.57 9.15 -4.71
C SER A 73 -2.95 9.80 -4.92
N ILE A 74 -4.00 9.01 -5.14
CA ILE A 74 -5.37 9.52 -5.33
C ILE A 74 -5.95 10.05 -4.02
N ALA A 75 -5.64 9.40 -2.90
CA ALA A 75 -6.02 9.90 -1.58
C ALA A 75 -5.31 11.22 -1.25
N VAL A 76 -4.02 11.36 -1.56
CA VAL A 76 -3.29 12.63 -1.42
C VAL A 76 -3.93 13.71 -2.29
N LEU A 77 -4.25 13.41 -3.56
CA LEU A 77 -4.96 14.32 -4.46
C LEU A 77 -6.26 14.83 -3.83
N SER A 78 -7.09 13.91 -3.34
CA SER A 78 -8.38 14.24 -2.77
C SER A 78 -8.25 15.08 -1.50
N GLY A 79 -7.30 14.73 -0.62
CA GLY A 79 -6.99 15.52 0.57
C GLY A 79 -6.55 16.95 0.23
N TRP A 80 -5.70 17.11 -0.79
CA TRP A 80 -5.25 18.42 -1.27
C TRP A 80 -6.37 19.25 -1.89
N VAL A 81 -7.19 18.66 -2.78
CA VAL A 81 -8.35 19.34 -3.36
C VAL A 81 -9.31 19.81 -2.26
N PHE A 82 -9.56 18.97 -1.26
CA PHE A 82 -10.39 19.33 -0.11
C PHE A 82 -9.81 20.52 0.66
N ALA A 83 -8.53 20.46 1.03
CA ALA A 83 -7.86 21.52 1.78
C ALA A 83 -7.89 22.85 1.01
N LYS A 84 -7.60 22.81 -0.29
CA LYS A 84 -7.66 23.98 -1.17
C LYS A 84 -9.05 24.62 -1.17
N MET A 85 -10.09 23.83 -1.45
CA MET A 85 -11.47 24.33 -1.52
C MET A 85 -11.95 24.93 -0.20
N VAL A 86 -11.61 24.30 0.93
CA VAL A 86 -11.95 24.84 2.26
C VAL A 86 -11.23 26.16 2.52
N ASN A 87 -9.95 26.26 2.18
CA ASN A 87 -9.17 27.49 2.35
C ASN A 87 -9.64 28.61 1.42
N ASP A 88 -10.20 28.27 0.26
CA ASP A 88 -10.86 29.21 -0.65
C ASP A 88 -12.26 29.65 -0.15
N GLY A 89 -12.68 29.22 1.05
CA GLY A 89 -13.94 29.61 1.68
C GLY A 89 -15.14 28.75 1.27
N THR A 90 -14.92 27.64 0.56
CA THR A 90 -16.01 26.72 0.18
C THR A 90 -16.49 25.92 1.40
N SER A 91 -17.79 25.64 1.48
CA SER A 91 -18.34 24.80 2.54
C SER A 91 -17.72 23.40 2.54
N VAL A 92 -17.54 22.84 3.74
CA VAL A 92 -16.92 21.52 3.96
C VAL A 92 -17.59 20.43 3.14
N THR A 93 -18.92 20.44 3.05
CA THR A 93 -19.69 19.46 2.28
C THR A 93 -19.38 19.53 0.78
N VAL A 94 -19.35 20.73 0.21
CA VAL A 94 -19.06 20.92 -1.22
C VAL A 94 -17.60 20.57 -1.50
N ALA A 95 -16.67 21.01 -0.65
CA ALA A 95 -15.26 20.65 -0.75
C ALA A 95 -15.05 19.12 -0.71
N PHE A 96 -15.75 18.42 0.17
CA PHE A 96 -15.72 16.95 0.26
C PHE A 96 -16.19 16.31 -1.05
N ILE A 97 -17.34 16.73 -1.58
CA ILE A 97 -17.90 16.19 -2.82
C ILE A 97 -16.94 16.42 -3.98
N VAL A 98 -16.43 17.64 -4.15
CA VAL A 98 -15.49 17.99 -5.23
C VAL A 98 -14.20 17.18 -5.12
N ALA A 99 -13.66 16.99 -3.91
CA ALA A 99 -12.48 16.19 -3.68
C ALA A 99 -12.68 14.71 -4.06
N VAL A 100 -13.84 14.13 -3.73
CA VAL A 100 -14.16 12.75 -4.11
C VAL A 100 -14.43 12.63 -5.61
N LEU A 101 -15.05 13.63 -6.23
CA LEU A 101 -15.24 13.68 -7.69
C LEU A 101 -13.92 13.81 -8.45
N ALA A 102 -12.95 14.57 -7.93
CA ALA A 102 -11.60 14.62 -8.50
C ALA A 102 -10.92 13.25 -8.47
N ALA A 103 -11.01 12.53 -7.34
CA ALA A 103 -10.54 11.17 -7.22
C ALA A 103 -11.25 10.21 -8.20
N ALA A 104 -12.58 10.33 -8.32
CA ALA A 104 -13.37 9.59 -9.29
C ALA A 104 -12.92 9.85 -10.73
N GLY A 105 -12.67 11.12 -11.09
CA GLY A 105 -12.21 11.52 -12.41
C GLY A 105 -10.90 10.84 -12.79
N VAL A 106 -9.89 10.87 -11.91
CA VAL A 106 -8.64 10.13 -12.11
C VAL A 106 -8.91 8.62 -12.23
N GLY A 107 -9.76 8.08 -11.36
CA GLY A 107 -10.16 6.67 -11.40
C GLY A 107 -10.84 6.27 -12.72
N VAL A 108 -11.66 7.12 -13.32
CA VAL A 108 -12.28 6.90 -14.64
C VAL A 108 -11.20 6.88 -15.71
N LEU A 109 -10.29 7.86 -15.73
CA LEU A 109 -9.21 7.90 -16.73
C LEU A 109 -8.37 6.62 -16.69
N LEU A 110 -7.94 6.20 -15.50
CA LEU A 110 -7.18 4.95 -15.33
C LEU A 110 -8.02 3.72 -15.70
N ALA A 111 -9.29 3.68 -15.31
CA ALA A 111 -10.19 2.59 -15.67
C ALA A 111 -10.41 2.46 -17.18
N LEU A 112 -10.50 3.59 -17.90
CA LEU A 112 -10.62 3.60 -19.36
C LEU A 112 -9.37 3.02 -19.99
N LEU A 113 -8.17 3.42 -19.55
CA LEU A 113 -6.93 2.83 -20.05
C LEU A 113 -6.90 1.32 -19.80
N VAL A 114 -7.21 0.87 -18.58
CA VAL A 114 -7.22 -0.57 -18.23
C VAL A 114 -8.28 -1.34 -19.02
N GLY A 115 -9.49 -0.79 -19.13
CA GLY A 115 -10.64 -1.44 -19.71
C GLY A 115 -10.66 -1.49 -21.24
N LEU A 116 -10.03 -0.50 -21.89
CA LEU A 116 -9.98 -0.36 -23.34
C LEU A 116 -8.68 -0.92 -23.96
N THR A 117 -7.67 -1.24 -23.16
CA THR A 117 -6.39 -1.77 -23.67
C THR A 117 -6.09 -3.17 -23.14
N ALA A 118 -5.00 -3.78 -23.64
CA ALA A 118 -4.45 -5.02 -23.08
C ALA A 118 -3.47 -4.78 -21.93
N LEU A 119 -3.28 -3.52 -21.48
CA LEU A 119 -2.33 -3.21 -20.42
C LEU A 119 -2.74 -3.80 -19.08
N PRO A 120 -1.79 -4.29 -18.26
CA PRO A 120 -2.10 -4.78 -16.93
C PRO A 120 -2.50 -3.63 -16.00
N ALA A 121 -3.58 -3.82 -15.24
CA ALA A 121 -4.14 -2.78 -14.36
C ALA A 121 -3.14 -2.26 -13.32
N TRP A 122 -2.33 -3.14 -12.73
CA TRP A 122 -1.31 -2.76 -11.76
C TRP A 122 -0.29 -1.79 -12.36
N GLY A 123 0.09 -2.00 -13.64
CA GLY A 123 1.07 -1.16 -14.32
C GLY A 123 0.51 0.21 -14.67
N VAL A 124 -0.71 0.24 -15.22
CA VAL A 124 -1.42 1.50 -15.55
C VAL A 124 -1.65 2.34 -14.29
N THR A 125 -2.12 1.72 -13.21
CA THR A 125 -2.43 2.45 -11.97
C THR A 125 -1.17 2.89 -11.25
N LEU A 126 -0.12 2.09 -11.19
CA LEU A 126 1.16 2.49 -10.61
C LEU A 126 1.77 3.68 -11.37
N GLY A 127 1.83 3.60 -12.71
CA GLY A 127 2.32 4.70 -13.54
C GLY A 127 1.46 5.97 -13.43
N GLY A 128 0.14 5.81 -13.45
CA GLY A 128 -0.81 6.90 -13.23
C GLY A 128 -0.65 7.55 -11.85
N GLY A 129 -0.40 6.75 -10.82
CA GLY A 129 -0.13 7.24 -9.47
C GLY A 129 1.14 8.08 -9.35
N PHE A 130 2.18 7.77 -10.12
CA PHE A 130 3.37 8.63 -10.21
C PHE A 130 3.08 9.97 -10.87
N ILE A 131 2.27 9.98 -11.94
CA ILE A 131 1.86 11.23 -12.60
C ILE A 131 1.05 12.12 -11.63
N VAL A 132 0.10 11.53 -10.91
CA VAL A 132 -0.69 12.26 -9.89
C VAL A 132 0.22 12.78 -8.77
N SER A 133 1.15 11.95 -8.28
CA SER A 133 2.11 12.36 -7.24
C SER A 133 3.01 13.51 -7.70
N ALA A 134 3.51 13.47 -8.93
CA ALA A 134 4.35 14.52 -9.49
C ALA A 134 3.58 15.85 -9.61
N ALA A 135 2.36 15.81 -10.16
CA ALA A 135 1.51 16.99 -10.28
C ALA A 135 1.17 17.61 -8.91
N LEU A 136 0.96 16.77 -7.89
CA LEU A 136 0.73 17.25 -6.52
C LEU A 136 1.97 17.87 -5.89
N LEU A 137 3.14 17.27 -6.11
CA LEU A 137 4.40 17.80 -5.58
C LEU A 137 4.68 19.19 -6.15
N GLU A 138 4.41 19.39 -7.44
CA GLU A 138 4.50 20.69 -8.12
C GLU A 138 3.44 21.66 -7.56
N ALA A 139 2.17 21.26 -7.50
CA ALA A 139 1.06 22.11 -7.06
C ALA A 139 1.16 22.53 -5.57
N THR A 140 1.92 21.79 -4.76
CA THR A 140 2.11 22.06 -3.33
C THR A 140 3.50 22.59 -3.00
N GLU A 141 4.41 22.70 -3.99
CA GLU A 141 5.83 22.99 -3.78
C GLU A 141 6.50 22.07 -2.75
N GLY A 142 6.01 20.83 -2.61
CA GLY A 142 6.47 19.87 -1.60
C GLY A 142 6.14 20.25 -0.16
N ARG A 143 5.09 21.04 0.07
CA ARG A 143 4.70 21.50 1.42
C ARG A 143 3.32 20.98 1.81
N LEU A 144 3.14 20.81 3.13
CA LEU A 144 1.82 20.51 3.68
C LEU A 144 0.90 21.72 3.50
N VAL A 145 -0.34 21.47 3.07
CA VAL A 145 -1.36 22.52 2.95
C VAL A 145 -2.28 22.45 4.17
N PRO A 146 -2.31 23.47 5.04
CA PRO A 146 -3.14 23.43 6.24
C PRO A 146 -4.63 23.42 5.89
N VAL A 147 -5.44 22.75 6.70
CA VAL A 147 -6.90 22.82 6.63
C VAL A 147 -7.40 23.79 7.70
N THR A 148 -8.03 24.87 7.27
CA THR A 148 -8.53 25.94 8.14
C THR A 148 -9.99 25.72 8.57
N GLY A 149 -10.39 26.43 9.64
CA GLY A 149 -11.78 26.51 10.10
C GLY A 149 -12.47 25.16 10.36
N ASP A 150 -13.74 25.09 9.93
CA ASP A 150 -14.64 23.95 10.13
C ASP A 150 -14.26 22.70 9.31
N GLY A 151 -13.21 22.78 8.48
CA GLY A 151 -12.69 21.62 7.75
C GLY A 151 -12.23 20.50 8.70
N ARG A 152 -11.85 20.84 9.93
CA ARG A 152 -11.46 19.87 10.97
C ARG A 152 -12.65 19.04 11.44
N SER A 153 -12.41 17.81 11.87
CA SER A 153 -13.47 16.96 12.42
C SER A 153 -12.98 16.16 13.61
N SER A 154 -13.86 15.91 14.56
CA SER A 154 -13.66 14.95 15.65
C SER A 154 -14.54 13.69 15.51
N SER A 155 -15.52 13.70 14.60
CA SER A 155 -16.55 12.65 14.50
C SER A 155 -16.16 11.51 13.55
N PHE A 156 -15.08 10.79 13.87
CA PHE A 156 -14.60 9.67 13.05
C PHE A 156 -15.30 8.33 13.30
N GLY A 157 -16.01 8.18 14.44
CA GLY A 157 -16.74 6.94 14.75
C GLY A 157 -17.79 6.57 13.70
N VAL A 158 -18.51 7.57 13.17
CA VAL A 158 -19.48 7.36 12.08
C VAL A 158 -18.79 6.87 10.82
N TRP A 159 -17.65 7.46 10.45
CA TRP A 159 -16.90 7.04 9.26
C TRP A 159 -16.31 5.64 9.42
N ALA A 160 -15.87 5.25 10.61
CA ALA A 160 -15.45 3.89 10.90
C ALA A 160 -16.62 2.89 10.72
N ALA A 161 -17.82 3.24 11.20
CA ALA A 161 -19.01 2.43 10.98
C ALA A 161 -19.40 2.31 9.50
N VAL A 162 -19.36 3.43 8.75
CA VAL A 162 -19.60 3.43 7.30
C VAL A 162 -18.59 2.55 6.57
N PHE A 163 -17.29 2.64 6.94
CA PHE A 163 -16.26 1.76 6.42
C PHE A 163 -16.61 0.29 6.63
N VAL A 164 -17.00 -0.11 7.85
CA VAL A 164 -17.37 -1.50 8.15
C VAL A 164 -18.54 -1.94 7.27
N VAL A 165 -19.58 -1.12 7.15
CA VAL A 165 -20.74 -1.42 6.30
C VAL A 165 -20.34 -1.58 4.84
N VAL A 166 -19.53 -0.66 4.30
CA VAL A 166 -19.04 -0.72 2.91
C VAL A 166 -18.18 -1.96 2.66
N SER A 167 -17.31 -2.29 3.62
CA SER A 167 -16.43 -3.47 3.55
C SER A 167 -17.24 -4.76 3.49
N LEU A 168 -18.20 -4.92 4.42
CA LEU A 168 -19.08 -6.08 4.50
C LEU A 168 -20.00 -6.17 3.28
N ALA A 169 -20.60 -5.07 2.85
CA ALA A 169 -21.45 -5.03 1.66
C ALA A 169 -20.66 -5.43 0.41
N GLY A 170 -19.44 -4.90 0.23
CA GLY A 170 -18.56 -5.29 -0.87
C GLY A 170 -18.17 -6.76 -0.81
N ALA A 171 -17.85 -7.28 0.37
CA ALA A 171 -17.50 -8.69 0.52
C ALA A 171 -18.69 -9.62 0.21
N VAL A 172 -19.87 -9.32 0.76
CA VAL A 172 -21.12 -10.07 0.51
C VAL A 172 -21.51 -10.00 -0.96
N LEU A 173 -21.44 -8.83 -1.61
CA LEU A 173 -21.77 -8.66 -3.02
C LEU A 173 -20.91 -9.57 -3.92
N PHE A 174 -19.64 -9.75 -3.61
CA PHE A 174 -18.73 -10.62 -4.36
C PHE A 174 -18.84 -12.12 -4.01
N THR A 175 -19.67 -12.49 -3.04
CA THR A 175 -20.07 -13.90 -2.85
C THR A 175 -21.03 -14.37 -3.95
N LEU A 176 -21.75 -13.44 -4.59
CA LEU A 176 -22.69 -13.74 -5.67
C LEU A 176 -21.91 -14.15 -6.94
N PRO A 177 -22.10 -15.40 -7.44
CA PRO A 177 -21.34 -15.89 -8.59
C PRO A 177 -21.53 -15.06 -9.86
N ALA A 178 -22.74 -14.52 -10.07
CA ALA A 178 -23.05 -13.66 -11.21
C ALA A 178 -22.24 -12.36 -11.20
N VAL A 179 -22.20 -11.67 -10.05
CA VAL A 179 -21.41 -10.43 -9.88
C VAL A 179 -19.93 -10.74 -10.06
N ARG A 180 -19.43 -11.79 -9.38
CA ARG A 180 -18.02 -12.19 -9.45
C ARG A 180 -17.61 -12.55 -10.88
N GLY A 181 -18.43 -13.30 -11.60
CA GLY A 181 -18.16 -13.69 -12.99
C GLY A 181 -18.12 -12.49 -13.93
N PHE A 182 -19.09 -11.59 -13.81
CA PHE A 182 -19.22 -10.42 -14.69
C PHE A 182 -18.10 -9.39 -14.46
N LEU A 183 -17.79 -9.07 -13.20
CA LEU A 183 -16.84 -8.02 -12.86
C LEU A 183 -15.37 -8.45 -12.89
N SER A 184 -15.07 -9.75 -12.95
CA SER A 184 -13.69 -10.27 -12.99
C SER A 184 -13.19 -10.59 -14.40
N ALA A 185 -13.80 -9.99 -15.43
CA ALA A 185 -13.41 -10.18 -16.83
C ALA A 185 -11.97 -9.73 -17.16
N ASN A 186 -11.36 -8.90 -16.29
CA ASN A 186 -9.96 -8.46 -16.35
C ASN A 186 -8.96 -9.54 -15.90
N ARG A 187 -9.41 -10.71 -15.42
CA ARG A 187 -8.48 -11.79 -15.08
C ARG A 187 -7.70 -12.23 -16.32
N PRO A 188 -6.39 -12.53 -16.17
CA PRO A 188 -5.59 -13.09 -17.25
C PRO A 188 -6.21 -14.36 -17.80
N VAL A 189 -6.36 -14.42 -19.13
CA VAL A 189 -6.85 -15.60 -19.85
C VAL A 189 -5.64 -16.43 -20.31
N ALA A 190 -5.78 -17.76 -20.32
CA ALA A 190 -4.75 -18.64 -20.89
C ALA A 190 -4.56 -18.30 -22.38
N GLY A 191 -3.32 -17.95 -22.77
CA GLY A 191 -2.99 -17.45 -24.11
C GLY A 191 -2.78 -15.93 -24.21
N GLY A 192 -3.03 -15.18 -23.13
CA GLY A 192 -2.87 -13.71 -23.10
C GLY A 192 -4.13 -12.97 -23.57
N ASP A 193 -4.18 -11.66 -23.29
CA ASP A 193 -5.23 -10.77 -23.80
C ASP A 193 -4.84 -10.30 -25.20
N ASP A 194 -5.71 -10.53 -26.19
CA ASP A 194 -5.55 -10.00 -27.56
C ASP A 194 -5.74 -8.48 -27.57
N PRO A 195 -4.70 -7.68 -27.90
CA PRO A 195 -4.78 -6.22 -27.94
C PRO A 195 -5.82 -5.67 -28.92
N GLY A 196 -6.17 -6.43 -29.96
CA GLY A 196 -7.15 -6.00 -30.97
C GLY A 196 -8.60 -6.27 -30.59
N ARG A 197 -8.86 -7.03 -29.52
CA ARG A 197 -10.19 -7.53 -29.20
C ARG A 197 -10.83 -6.79 -28.03
N TRP A 198 -11.74 -5.88 -28.36
CA TRP A 198 -12.54 -5.17 -27.36
C TRP A 198 -13.50 -6.10 -26.60
N ARG A 199 -13.57 -5.95 -25.28
CA ARG A 199 -14.39 -6.76 -24.37
C ARG A 199 -15.16 -5.83 -23.41
N PRO A 200 -16.47 -5.60 -23.60
CA PRO A 200 -17.25 -4.69 -22.75
C PRO A 200 -17.19 -5.03 -21.25
N ALA A 201 -17.20 -6.33 -20.91
CA ALA A 201 -17.08 -6.78 -19.52
C ALA A 201 -15.75 -6.39 -18.87
N LYS A 202 -14.65 -6.30 -19.65
CA LYS A 202 -13.34 -5.82 -19.17
C LYS A 202 -13.44 -4.36 -18.76
N LEU A 203 -14.05 -3.53 -19.62
CA LEU A 203 -14.30 -2.12 -19.32
C LEU A 203 -15.18 -1.94 -18.08
N VAL A 204 -16.28 -2.68 -17.97
CA VAL A 204 -17.16 -2.58 -16.79
C VAL A 204 -16.43 -3.00 -15.52
N GLY A 205 -15.68 -4.10 -15.54
CA GLY A 205 -14.86 -4.52 -14.38
C GLY A 205 -13.78 -3.49 -14.01
N ALA A 206 -13.19 -2.82 -14.99
CA ALA A 206 -12.21 -1.76 -14.77
C ALA A 206 -12.85 -0.50 -14.17
N LEU A 207 -14.01 -0.07 -14.69
CA LEU A 207 -14.77 1.06 -14.13
C LEU A 207 -15.20 0.77 -12.69
N VAL A 208 -15.78 -0.39 -12.42
CA VAL A 208 -16.19 -0.73 -11.05
C VAL A 208 -14.98 -0.85 -10.12
N GLY A 209 -13.91 -1.51 -10.57
CA GLY A 209 -12.73 -1.77 -9.76
C GLY A 209 -11.84 -0.56 -9.52
N VAL A 210 -11.37 0.07 -10.59
CA VAL A 210 -10.40 1.17 -10.53
C VAL A 210 -11.09 2.48 -10.16
N THR A 211 -12.23 2.81 -10.76
CA THR A 211 -12.97 4.03 -10.36
C THR A 211 -13.56 3.89 -8.97
N GLY A 212 -14.21 2.76 -8.65
CA GLY A 212 -14.75 2.53 -7.31
C GLY A 212 -13.68 2.58 -6.21
N SER A 213 -12.50 2.01 -6.47
CA SER A 213 -11.37 2.10 -5.54
C SER A 213 -10.81 3.51 -5.41
N ALA A 214 -10.77 4.29 -6.49
CA ALA A 214 -10.37 5.69 -6.47
C ALA A 214 -11.34 6.56 -5.65
N VAL A 215 -12.66 6.32 -5.74
CA VAL A 215 -13.66 7.01 -4.91
C VAL A 215 -13.42 6.74 -3.42
N LEU A 216 -13.22 5.47 -3.05
CA LEU A 216 -12.94 5.09 -1.67
C LEU A 216 -11.60 5.64 -1.17
N ALA A 217 -10.57 5.65 -2.02
CA ALA A 217 -9.31 6.33 -1.74
C ALA A 217 -9.49 7.84 -1.54
N GLY A 218 -10.36 8.48 -2.33
CA GLY A 218 -10.70 9.89 -2.16
C GLY A 218 -11.30 10.18 -0.78
N VAL A 219 -12.27 9.37 -0.35
CA VAL A 219 -12.84 9.46 1.02
C VAL A 219 -11.74 9.31 2.08
N SER A 220 -10.86 8.31 1.95
CA SER A 220 -9.71 8.14 2.83
C SER A 220 -8.83 9.39 2.90
N GLY A 221 -8.52 9.98 1.74
CA GLY A 221 -7.72 11.20 1.60
C GLY A 221 -8.31 12.41 2.31
N VAL A 222 -9.60 12.67 2.08
CA VAL A 222 -10.32 13.76 2.76
C VAL A 222 -10.33 13.54 4.26
N LEU A 223 -10.69 12.34 4.73
CA LEU A 223 -10.69 12.02 6.16
C LEU A 223 -9.30 12.19 6.79
N SER A 224 -8.25 11.83 6.06
CA SER A 224 -6.87 12.05 6.49
C SER A 224 -6.59 13.53 6.69
N ALA A 225 -6.89 14.38 5.69
CA ALA A 225 -6.67 15.82 5.78
C ALA A 225 -7.47 16.47 6.94
N ARG A 226 -8.67 15.96 7.21
CA ARG A 226 -9.51 16.42 8.33
C ARG A 226 -8.97 16.01 9.69
N LEU A 227 -8.39 14.80 9.81
CA LEU A 227 -7.82 14.29 11.06
C LEU A 227 -6.52 15.02 11.41
N THR A 228 -5.64 15.17 10.42
CA THR A 228 -4.32 15.82 10.60
C THR A 228 -4.40 17.34 10.54
N SER A 229 -5.56 17.90 10.17
CA SER A 229 -5.74 19.33 9.88
C SER A 229 -4.78 19.86 8.81
N ALA A 230 -4.30 18.99 7.92
CA ALA A 230 -3.39 19.32 6.83
C ALA A 230 -3.45 18.27 5.72
N ALA A 231 -3.46 18.71 4.47
CA ALA A 231 -3.25 17.83 3.32
C ALA A 231 -1.76 17.57 3.11
N ALA A 232 -1.43 16.29 2.89
CA ALA A 232 -0.09 15.88 2.51
C ALA A 232 0.22 16.25 1.04
N PHE A 233 1.51 16.29 0.71
CA PHE A 233 2.01 16.48 -0.67
C PHE A 233 2.49 15.17 -1.30
N SER A 234 2.60 14.10 -0.51
CA SER A 234 3.03 12.77 -0.94
C SER A 234 2.32 11.68 -0.13
N ASP A 235 2.32 10.45 -0.66
CA ASP A 235 1.76 9.30 0.07
C ASP A 235 2.58 9.05 1.34
N SER A 236 1.89 9.04 2.48
CA SER A 236 2.46 8.83 3.82
C SER A 236 2.32 7.37 4.29
N GLY A 237 2.19 6.44 3.33
CA GLY A 237 2.11 5.00 3.57
C GLY A 237 0.71 4.40 3.43
N GLN A 238 -0.26 5.15 2.91
CA GLN A 238 -1.63 4.64 2.75
C GLN A 238 -1.66 3.40 1.85
N LEU A 239 -0.89 3.38 0.74
CA LEU A 239 -0.80 2.20 -0.11
C LEU A 239 -0.21 0.97 0.61
N PRO A 240 0.99 1.01 1.21
CA PRO A 240 1.57 -0.15 1.88
C PRO A 240 0.74 -0.65 3.07
N TYR A 241 0.20 0.25 3.91
CA TYR A 241 -0.68 -0.18 5.01
C TYR A 241 -1.97 -0.81 4.51
N ALA A 242 -2.60 -0.24 3.47
CA ALA A 242 -3.82 -0.81 2.88
C ALA A 242 -3.53 -2.17 2.26
N LEU A 243 -2.40 -2.32 1.57
CA LEU A 243 -1.97 -3.59 1.00
C LEU A 243 -1.74 -4.64 2.08
N ALA A 244 -1.02 -4.31 3.15
CA ALA A 244 -0.83 -5.22 4.28
C ALA A 244 -2.16 -5.64 4.91
N ALA A 245 -3.07 -4.69 5.17
CA ALA A 245 -4.37 -4.96 5.77
C ALA A 245 -5.23 -5.88 4.90
N VAL A 246 -5.24 -5.65 3.58
CA VAL A 246 -6.03 -6.41 2.61
C VAL A 246 -5.48 -7.82 2.41
N LEU A 247 -4.16 -7.98 2.34
CA LEU A 247 -3.50 -9.28 2.20
C LEU A 247 -3.61 -10.10 3.49
N LEU A 248 -3.39 -9.48 4.65
CA LEU A 248 -3.60 -10.11 5.96
C LEU A 248 -5.08 -10.51 6.14
N GLY A 249 -6.00 -9.65 5.69
CA GLY A 249 -7.44 -9.93 5.61
C GLY A 249 -7.83 -11.04 4.62
N GLY A 250 -6.86 -11.65 3.93
CA GLY A 250 -7.07 -12.82 3.09
C GLY A 250 -7.69 -12.53 1.73
N VAL A 251 -7.65 -11.29 1.26
CA VAL A 251 -8.08 -10.94 -0.10
C VAL A 251 -7.01 -11.41 -1.09
N SER A 252 -7.37 -12.34 -1.97
CA SER A 252 -6.47 -12.87 -2.98
C SER A 252 -6.06 -11.79 -4.00
N LEU A 253 -4.77 -11.70 -4.32
CA LEU A 253 -4.24 -10.85 -5.40
C LEU A 253 -4.86 -11.17 -6.77
N PHE A 254 -5.29 -12.42 -6.97
CA PHE A 254 -5.95 -12.87 -8.21
C PHE A 254 -7.48 -12.76 -8.14
N GLY A 255 -8.01 -12.16 -7.06
CA GLY A 255 -9.44 -11.96 -6.82
C GLY A 255 -10.24 -13.25 -6.69
N ARG A 256 -9.59 -14.39 -6.42
CA ARG A 256 -10.22 -15.72 -6.45
C ARG A 256 -11.11 -15.97 -5.23
N ARG A 257 -10.68 -15.50 -4.05
CA ARG A 257 -11.31 -15.69 -2.74
C ARG A 257 -10.98 -14.51 -1.82
N ALA A 258 -11.89 -14.18 -0.91
CA ALA A 258 -11.70 -13.20 0.15
C ALA A 258 -12.67 -13.52 1.31
N GLY A 259 -12.23 -13.34 2.55
CA GLY A 259 -13.12 -13.41 3.72
C GLY A 259 -14.16 -12.27 3.72
N VAL A 260 -15.23 -12.45 4.47
CA VAL A 260 -16.29 -11.44 4.66
C VAL A 260 -15.80 -10.38 5.66
N PHE A 261 -15.25 -10.81 6.79
CA PHE A 261 -14.76 -9.91 7.84
C PHE A 261 -13.28 -9.58 7.71
N GLY A 262 -12.57 -10.30 6.84
CA GLY A 262 -11.11 -10.24 6.75
C GLY A 262 -10.52 -8.84 6.56
N VAL A 263 -11.10 -8.00 5.69
CA VAL A 263 -10.61 -6.62 5.48
C VAL A 263 -10.78 -5.77 6.74
N VAL A 264 -11.91 -5.90 7.43
CA VAL A 264 -12.17 -5.16 8.68
C VAL A 264 -11.16 -5.56 9.75
N LEU A 265 -10.97 -6.87 9.96
CA LEU A 265 -10.02 -7.38 10.95
C LEU A 265 -8.56 -7.03 10.59
N GLY A 266 -8.20 -7.13 9.31
CA GLY A 266 -6.88 -6.75 8.81
C GLY A 266 -6.58 -5.27 9.04
N VAL A 267 -7.56 -4.38 8.81
CA VAL A 267 -7.43 -2.94 9.10
C VAL A 267 -7.24 -2.69 10.58
N VAL A 268 -8.02 -3.33 11.45
CA VAL A 268 -7.90 -3.19 12.92
C VAL A 268 -6.51 -3.61 13.40
N ILE A 269 -5.98 -4.72 12.87
CA ILE A 269 -4.64 -5.20 13.22
C ILE A 269 -3.57 -4.21 12.73
N VAL A 270 -3.57 -3.88 11.43
CA VAL A 270 -2.51 -3.04 10.85
C VAL A 270 -2.54 -1.62 11.41
N ASP A 271 -3.71 -0.99 11.55
CA ASP A 271 -3.82 0.35 12.15
C ASP A 271 -3.45 0.33 13.64
N GLY A 272 -3.84 -0.72 14.37
CA GLY A 272 -3.49 -0.88 15.78
C GLY A 272 -1.98 -1.04 16.00
N VAL A 273 -1.32 -1.88 15.20
CA VAL A 273 0.14 -2.05 15.23
C VAL A 273 0.86 -0.77 14.83
N ARG A 274 0.46 -0.14 13.72
CA ARG A 274 1.04 1.15 13.28
C ARG A 274 0.93 2.21 14.38
N ARG A 275 -0.21 2.28 15.06
CA ARG A 275 -0.41 3.25 16.15
C ARG A 275 0.50 2.95 17.34
N TRP A 276 0.64 1.68 17.70
CA TRP A 276 1.57 1.26 18.73
C TRP A 276 3.00 1.71 18.42
N GLU A 277 3.47 1.44 17.21
CA GLU A 277 4.80 1.85 16.74
C GLU A 277 5.01 3.36 16.84
N VAL A 278 4.01 4.15 16.45
CA VAL A 278 4.05 5.61 16.59
C VAL A 278 4.14 6.05 18.06
N LEU A 279 3.42 5.39 18.97
CA LEU A 279 3.45 5.69 20.40
C LEU A 279 4.80 5.33 21.05
N GLU A 280 5.44 4.26 20.58
CA GLU A 280 6.80 3.87 21.01
C GLU A 280 7.91 4.70 20.34
N GLY A 281 7.56 5.59 19.41
CA GLY A 281 8.55 6.37 18.67
C GLY A 281 9.38 5.53 17.70
N ALA A 282 8.83 4.42 17.20
CA ALA A 282 9.50 3.58 16.22
C ALA A 282 9.80 4.37 14.94
N SER A 283 10.95 4.08 14.32
CA SER A 283 11.35 4.73 13.08
C SER A 283 10.45 4.30 11.92
N ALA A 284 10.37 5.14 10.88
CA ALA A 284 9.64 4.80 9.66
C ALA A 284 10.14 3.50 8.99
N ALA A 285 11.42 3.17 9.17
CA ALA A 285 12.00 1.92 8.69
C ALA A 285 11.40 0.70 9.39
N ILE A 286 11.21 0.76 10.72
CA ILE A 286 10.58 -0.31 11.49
C ILE A 286 9.12 -0.46 11.07
N ALA A 287 8.38 0.66 10.96
CA ALA A 287 6.98 0.62 10.53
C ALA A 287 6.80 -0.01 9.14
N LEU A 288 7.68 0.30 8.17
CA LEU A 288 7.67 -0.33 6.85
C LEU A 288 8.05 -1.81 6.90
N LEU A 289 9.03 -2.19 7.73
CA LEU A 289 9.42 -3.59 7.91
C LEU A 289 8.25 -4.40 8.48
N THR A 290 7.60 -3.92 9.53
CA THR A 290 6.43 -4.56 10.14
C THR A 290 5.28 -4.67 9.14
N THR A 291 5.01 -3.60 8.39
CA THR A 291 3.96 -3.59 7.35
C THR A 291 4.23 -4.63 6.26
N GLY A 292 5.48 -4.71 5.79
CA GLY A 292 5.91 -5.72 4.83
C GLY A 292 5.78 -7.14 5.38
N ALA A 293 6.19 -7.36 6.64
CA ALA A 293 6.05 -8.65 7.31
C ALA A 293 4.59 -9.09 7.43
N LEU A 294 3.68 -8.18 7.85
CA LEU A 294 2.24 -8.46 7.92
C LEU A 294 1.65 -8.81 6.54
N ALA A 295 2.06 -8.10 5.50
CA ALA A 295 1.65 -8.42 4.12
C ALA A 295 2.10 -9.82 3.69
N VAL A 296 3.37 -10.18 3.96
CA VAL A 296 3.94 -11.50 3.63
C VAL A 296 3.27 -12.61 4.43
N VAL A 297 3.02 -12.41 5.72
CA VAL A 297 2.28 -13.36 6.57
C VAL A 297 0.88 -13.61 6.00
N GLY A 298 0.17 -12.55 5.60
CA GLY A 298 -1.12 -12.67 4.93
C GLY A 298 -1.07 -13.51 3.65
N LEU A 299 -0.07 -13.26 2.79
CA LEU A 299 0.14 -14.04 1.56
C LEU A 299 0.43 -15.51 1.84
N ILE A 300 1.31 -15.79 2.80
CA ILE A 300 1.65 -17.17 3.20
C ILE A 300 0.42 -17.87 3.75
N ALA A 301 -0.37 -17.21 4.59
CA ALA A 301 -1.60 -17.76 5.13
C ALA A 301 -2.60 -18.12 4.03
N VAL A 302 -2.84 -17.22 3.08
CA VAL A 302 -3.73 -17.49 1.93
C VAL A 302 -3.20 -18.67 1.10
N TRP A 303 -1.90 -18.69 0.81
CA TRP A 303 -1.28 -19.78 0.06
C TRP A 303 -1.41 -21.14 0.76
N LEU A 304 -1.18 -21.19 2.09
CA LEU A 304 -1.37 -22.38 2.90
C LEU A 304 -2.82 -22.85 2.89
N LEU A 305 -3.78 -21.94 3.08
CA LEU A 305 -5.21 -22.27 3.05
C LEU A 305 -5.62 -22.85 1.69
N GLU A 306 -5.08 -22.31 0.59
CA GLU A 306 -5.31 -22.88 -0.74
C GLU A 306 -4.67 -24.27 -0.90
N LEU A 307 -3.46 -24.47 -0.37
CA LEU A 307 -2.78 -25.76 -0.42
C LEU A 307 -3.56 -26.83 0.34
N LEU A 308 -4.04 -26.52 1.54
CA LEU A 308 -4.86 -27.42 2.35
C LEU A 308 -6.19 -27.70 1.64
N GLY A 309 -6.86 -26.68 1.10
CA GLY A 309 -8.12 -26.84 0.38
C GLY A 309 -8.02 -27.77 -0.84
N ARG A 310 -6.87 -27.81 -1.53
CA ARG A 310 -6.63 -28.76 -2.64
C ARG A 310 -6.45 -30.20 -2.17
N ARG A 311 -5.89 -30.42 -0.98
CA ARG A 311 -5.69 -31.77 -0.40
C ARG A 311 -6.99 -32.41 0.10
N PHE A 312 -7.98 -31.60 0.45
CA PHE A 312 -9.30 -32.06 0.90
C PHE A 312 -10.38 -32.01 -0.19
N ALA A 313 -10.04 -31.60 -1.42
CA ALA A 313 -10.95 -31.72 -2.55
C ALA A 313 -11.21 -33.21 -2.81
N PRO A 314 -12.49 -33.66 -2.83
CA PRO A 314 -12.78 -35.07 -3.03
C PRO A 314 -12.22 -35.54 -4.38
N LEU A 315 -11.48 -36.65 -4.35
CA LEU A 315 -11.06 -37.51 -5.48
C LEU A 315 -12.23 -38.00 -6.37
N ALA A 316 -13.42 -37.43 -6.24
CA ALA A 316 -14.59 -37.73 -7.07
C ALA A 316 -14.57 -37.02 -8.44
N ALA A 317 -13.68 -36.04 -8.66
CA ALA A 317 -13.52 -35.38 -9.96
C ALA A 317 -12.59 -36.16 -10.93
N THR A 318 -11.96 -37.25 -10.49
CA THR A 318 -11.22 -38.17 -11.37
C THR A 318 -12.08 -39.33 -11.90
N ALA A 319 -13.39 -39.35 -11.62
CA ALA A 319 -14.34 -40.34 -12.14
C ALA A 319 -15.34 -39.79 -13.18
N GLY A 320 -15.17 -38.54 -13.63
CA GLY A 320 -15.85 -37.98 -14.80
C GLY A 320 -14.80 -37.75 -15.87
N GLY A 321 -14.84 -38.56 -16.93
CA GLY A 321 -13.75 -38.75 -17.87
C GLY A 321 -13.08 -37.46 -18.35
N SER A 322 -11.74 -37.45 -18.31
CA SER A 322 -10.96 -36.68 -19.26
C SER A 322 -11.52 -36.97 -20.67
N PRO A 323 -11.85 -35.98 -21.51
CA PRO A 323 -11.86 -36.23 -22.93
C PRO A 323 -10.43 -36.67 -23.24
N ALA A 324 -10.28 -37.90 -23.72
CA ALA A 324 -9.02 -38.34 -24.31
C ALA A 324 -8.56 -37.25 -25.29
N PRO A 325 -7.25 -36.93 -25.38
CA PRO A 325 -6.75 -36.03 -26.41
C PRO A 325 -7.26 -36.57 -27.74
N GLY A 326 -8.02 -35.74 -28.46
CA GLY A 326 -8.88 -36.14 -29.56
C GLY A 326 -8.21 -37.16 -30.49
N GLY A 327 -8.58 -38.43 -30.30
CA GLY A 327 -8.40 -39.44 -31.32
C GLY A 327 -9.37 -39.10 -32.42
N PHE A 328 -8.85 -38.66 -33.57
CA PHE A 328 -9.64 -38.65 -34.80
C PHE A 328 -10.24 -40.06 -34.97
N PRO A 329 -11.54 -40.18 -35.31
CA PRO A 329 -12.06 -41.49 -35.70
C PRO A 329 -11.20 -42.02 -36.86
N PRO A 330 -10.89 -43.32 -36.90
CA PRO A 330 -10.11 -43.87 -38.00
C PRO A 330 -10.82 -43.53 -39.31
N ALA A 331 -10.11 -42.84 -40.21
CA ALA A 331 -10.63 -42.53 -41.52
C ALA A 331 -10.95 -43.85 -42.26
N PRO A 332 -12.05 -43.92 -43.03
CA PRO A 332 -12.31 -45.08 -43.87
C PRO A 332 -11.12 -45.28 -44.82
N ALA A 333 -10.64 -46.52 -44.91
CA ALA A 333 -9.50 -46.87 -45.74
C ALA A 333 -9.75 -46.44 -47.20
N GLY A 334 -8.91 -45.55 -47.72
CA GLY A 334 -8.94 -45.17 -49.14
C GLY A 334 -8.71 -43.69 -49.48
N PHE A 335 -8.64 -42.79 -48.50
CA PHE A 335 -8.37 -41.36 -48.77
C PHE A 335 -6.95 -40.96 -48.37
N PRO A 336 -6.12 -40.40 -49.27
CA PRO A 336 -4.86 -39.78 -48.89
C PRO A 336 -5.14 -38.51 -48.06
N PRO A 337 -4.27 -38.16 -47.09
CA PRO A 337 -4.46 -36.97 -46.27
C PRO A 337 -4.43 -35.71 -47.13
N PRO A 338 -5.21 -34.66 -46.79
CA PRO A 338 -5.15 -33.41 -47.52
C PRO A 338 -3.77 -32.76 -47.34
N ALA A 339 -3.12 -32.42 -48.45
CA ALA A 339 -1.92 -31.61 -48.43
C ALA A 339 -2.27 -30.22 -47.87
N PHE A 340 -1.65 -29.85 -46.74
CA PHE A 340 -1.73 -28.49 -46.24
C PHE A 340 -1.08 -27.55 -47.26
N ALA A 341 -1.90 -26.79 -47.99
CA ALA A 341 -1.43 -25.69 -48.80
C ALA A 341 -0.98 -24.57 -47.86
N TYR A 342 0.32 -24.28 -47.84
CA TYR A 342 0.84 -23.06 -47.22
C TYR A 342 0.39 -21.83 -48.03
N PRO A 343 0.05 -20.70 -47.38
CA PRO A 343 -0.13 -19.43 -48.09
C PRO A 343 1.18 -19.04 -48.80
N PRO A 344 1.14 -18.45 -50.00
CA PRO A 344 2.36 -18.00 -50.66
C PRO A 344 2.96 -16.83 -49.87
N GLY A 345 4.19 -16.97 -49.35
CA GLY A 345 4.97 -15.85 -48.80
C GLY A 345 5.68 -16.04 -47.46
N SER A 346 5.65 -17.21 -46.83
CA SER A 346 6.42 -17.45 -45.59
C SER A 346 7.85 -17.90 -45.88
N PRO A 347 8.91 -17.26 -45.31
CA PRO A 347 10.27 -17.70 -45.49
C PRO A 347 10.49 -19.09 -44.88
N ALA A 348 11.09 -19.97 -45.67
CA ALA A 348 11.32 -21.37 -45.35
C ALA A 348 12.36 -21.56 -44.23
N GLY A 349 12.08 -22.50 -43.33
CA GLY A 349 13.08 -23.39 -42.73
C GLY A 349 13.86 -22.88 -41.52
N ILE A 350 13.45 -23.29 -40.32
CA ILE A 350 14.40 -23.59 -39.24
C ILE A 350 14.18 -25.05 -38.87
N PRO A 351 15.20 -25.94 -39.01
CA PRO A 351 15.07 -27.32 -38.58
C PRO A 351 15.01 -27.41 -37.05
N ALA A 352 14.22 -28.36 -36.54
CA ALA A 352 14.13 -28.67 -35.12
C ALA A 352 15.52 -28.98 -34.54
N GLN A 353 16.00 -28.16 -33.60
CA GLN A 353 17.21 -28.47 -32.84
C GLN A 353 16.91 -29.54 -31.78
N SER A 354 17.70 -30.61 -31.85
CA SER A 354 17.76 -31.72 -30.91
C SER A 354 18.17 -31.25 -29.52
N ALA A 355 17.65 -31.94 -28.50
CA ALA A 355 18.06 -31.78 -27.11
C ALA A 355 19.54 -32.19 -26.94
N GLY A 356 20.40 -31.22 -26.69
CA GLY A 356 21.83 -31.37 -26.39
C GLY A 356 22.32 -30.20 -25.54
N GLY A 357 23.13 -30.49 -24.53
CA GLY A 357 23.37 -29.63 -23.36
C GLY A 357 23.96 -28.24 -23.63
N PHE A 358 23.50 -27.26 -22.85
CA PHE A 358 24.13 -25.95 -22.75
C PHE A 358 25.39 -26.03 -21.86
N PRO A 359 26.54 -25.46 -22.29
CA PRO A 359 27.67 -25.26 -21.39
C PRO A 359 27.36 -24.14 -20.38
N PRO A 360 27.95 -24.17 -19.16
CA PRO A 360 27.72 -23.13 -18.16
C PRO A 360 28.34 -21.79 -18.61
N PRO A 361 27.78 -20.64 -18.16
CA PRO A 361 28.31 -19.32 -18.51
C PRO A 361 29.69 -19.08 -17.89
N PRO A 362 30.56 -18.27 -18.53
CA PRO A 362 31.89 -17.98 -18.01
C PRO A 362 31.83 -17.12 -16.74
N LEU A 363 32.75 -17.38 -15.81
CA LEU A 363 32.94 -16.59 -14.59
C LEU A 363 33.35 -15.14 -14.93
N PRO A 364 32.89 -14.13 -14.15
CA PRO A 364 33.15 -12.73 -14.45
C PRO A 364 34.64 -12.41 -14.24
N THR A 365 35.30 -12.00 -15.31
CA THR A 365 36.62 -11.37 -15.26
C THR A 365 36.49 -9.94 -14.76
N SER A 366 37.30 -9.59 -13.76
CA SER A 366 37.43 -8.24 -13.22
C SER A 366 38.02 -7.29 -14.26
N GLY A 367 37.30 -6.22 -14.62
CA GLY A 367 37.86 -5.07 -15.33
C GLY A 367 37.13 -4.70 -16.63
N GLY A 368 36.01 -3.99 -16.51
CA GLY A 368 35.32 -3.33 -17.62
C GLY A 368 34.17 -2.46 -17.09
N PRO A 369 33.94 -1.24 -17.62
CA PRO A 369 33.21 -0.19 -16.91
C PRO A 369 31.71 -0.51 -16.76
N ALA A 370 31.25 -0.49 -15.52
CA ALA A 370 29.84 -0.65 -15.18
C ALA A 370 29.04 0.62 -15.54
N PHE A 371 28.06 0.46 -16.42
CA PHE A 371 27.03 1.47 -16.67
C PHE A 371 26.18 1.69 -15.42
N GLY A 372 25.98 2.94 -15.01
CA GLY A 372 24.94 3.33 -14.04
C GLY A 372 25.38 3.70 -12.63
N GLN A 373 26.57 4.29 -12.44
CA GLN A 373 26.91 4.98 -11.18
C GLN A 373 26.73 6.50 -11.37
N PRO A 374 25.88 7.18 -10.57
CA PRO A 374 25.91 8.62 -10.50
C PRO A 374 27.24 9.06 -9.88
N THR A 375 28.07 9.79 -10.63
CA THR A 375 29.22 10.50 -10.07
C THR A 375 28.70 11.65 -9.20
N TYR A 376 28.63 11.46 -7.90
CA TYR A 376 28.47 12.58 -6.98
C TYR A 376 29.79 13.37 -6.93
N PRO A 377 29.77 14.71 -7.02
CA PRO A 377 30.93 15.49 -6.62
C PRO A 377 31.22 15.25 -5.12
N PRO A 378 32.49 15.26 -4.69
CA PRO A 378 32.81 15.08 -3.28
C PRO A 378 32.17 16.20 -2.45
N PRO A 379 31.75 15.91 -1.21
CA PRO A 379 31.12 16.90 -0.35
C PRO A 379 32.07 18.08 -0.10
N PRO A 380 31.57 19.32 -0.05
CA PRO A 380 32.38 20.45 0.38
C PRO A 380 32.88 20.20 1.80
N GLY A 381 34.17 20.47 2.04
CA GLY A 381 34.81 20.31 3.34
C GLY A 381 34.11 21.09 4.45
N PRO A 382 34.43 20.79 5.73
CA PRO A 382 33.72 21.35 6.87
C PRO A 382 33.72 22.88 6.85
N VAL A 383 32.52 23.45 6.72
CA VAL A 383 32.27 24.89 6.84
C VAL A 383 32.35 25.24 8.31
N ILE A 384 33.41 25.95 8.71
CA ILE A 384 33.52 26.57 10.03
C ILE A 384 32.41 27.62 10.14
N PRO A 385 31.50 27.55 11.13
CA PRO A 385 30.42 28.52 11.26
C PRO A 385 31.01 29.92 11.50
N GLN A 386 30.77 30.84 10.58
CA GLN A 386 30.99 32.27 10.80
C GLN A 386 29.93 32.77 11.80
N PRO A 387 30.29 33.55 12.82
CA PRO A 387 29.32 34.12 13.75
C PRO A 387 28.40 35.12 13.03
N TRP A 388 27.11 35.00 13.32
CA TRP A 388 25.99 35.77 12.78
C TRP A 388 26.27 37.28 12.67
N THR A 389 26.22 37.82 11.45
CA THR A 389 26.14 39.27 11.22
C THR A 389 24.68 39.71 11.17
N VAL A 390 24.31 40.60 12.09
CA VAL A 390 23.03 41.31 12.10
C VAL A 390 23.07 42.38 10.99
N PRO A 391 22.08 42.49 10.09
CA PRO A 391 22.08 43.54 9.07
C PRO A 391 21.72 44.90 9.67
N GLY A 392 22.65 45.86 9.56
CA GLY A 392 22.36 47.28 9.67
C GLY A 392 23.09 48.02 10.79
N THR A 393 24.36 48.40 10.54
CA THR A 393 24.95 49.70 10.89
C THR A 393 26.32 49.78 10.22
N GLY A 394 26.54 50.79 9.39
CA GLY A 394 27.84 51.05 8.77
C GLY A 394 28.84 51.69 9.73
N GLY A 395 30.12 51.55 9.40
CA GLY A 395 31.17 52.47 9.86
C GLY A 395 32.25 51.88 10.77
N ALA A 396 33.46 51.82 10.23
CA ALA A 396 34.78 51.89 10.88
C ALA A 396 35.25 50.73 11.79
N ALA A 397 36.33 50.07 11.36
CA ALA A 397 37.16 49.20 12.18
C ALA A 397 37.99 50.02 13.20
N PRO A 398 38.29 49.45 14.38
CA PRO A 398 39.70 49.46 14.80
C PRO A 398 40.20 48.24 15.62
N GLN A 399 41.41 47.81 15.24
CA GLN A 399 42.59 47.35 16.01
C GLN A 399 42.47 46.38 17.21
N VAL A 400 43.28 45.30 17.10
CA VAL A 400 43.61 44.31 18.13
C VAL A 400 44.74 44.82 19.02
N PRO A 401 44.60 44.76 20.37
CA PRO A 401 45.75 44.73 21.27
C PRO A 401 45.88 43.38 22.00
N SER A 402 47.15 42.98 22.14
CA SER A 402 47.70 41.81 22.84
C SER A 402 47.22 41.60 24.28
N GLN A 403 46.97 40.34 24.65
CA GLN A 403 46.72 39.91 26.04
C GLN A 403 48.01 39.84 26.87
N PRO A 404 48.02 40.32 28.13
CA PRO A 404 49.03 39.95 29.11
C PRO A 404 48.54 38.80 30.03
N VAL A 405 49.47 37.88 30.31
CA VAL A 405 49.38 36.76 31.25
C VAL A 405 49.08 37.25 32.67
N SER A 406 48.13 36.63 33.38
CA SER A 406 47.85 36.87 34.81
C SER A 406 48.14 35.63 35.68
N PRO A 407 48.71 35.80 36.90
CA PRO A 407 49.19 34.71 37.78
C PRO A 407 48.10 34.22 38.79
N PRO A 408 48.36 33.16 39.60
CA PRO A 408 47.30 32.45 40.33
C PRO A 408 47.00 33.10 41.68
N VAL A 409 45.72 33.09 42.11
CA VAL A 409 45.31 33.57 43.44
C VAL A 409 44.42 32.55 44.17
N SER A 410 44.82 32.36 45.42
CA SER A 410 44.34 31.54 46.55
C SER A 410 42.88 31.75 47.00
N GLY A 411 42.25 30.68 47.52
CA GLY A 411 40.97 30.71 48.27
C GLY A 411 41.10 31.29 49.69
N PRO A 412 39.99 31.64 50.38
CA PRO A 412 39.33 30.76 51.40
C PRO A 412 37.82 31.11 51.63
N PRO A 413 37.12 30.78 52.75
CA PRO A 413 37.03 29.57 53.59
C PRO A 413 35.58 28.98 53.67
N ASN A 414 35.47 27.81 54.36
CA ASN A 414 34.26 27.08 54.73
C ASN A 414 33.02 27.90 55.11
N SER A 415 31.86 27.51 54.56
CA SER A 415 30.56 27.58 55.24
C SER A 415 29.76 26.30 54.93
N ASP A 416 29.22 25.67 55.97
CA ASP A 416 28.49 24.41 55.91
C ASP A 416 27.17 24.50 55.10
N PRO A 417 26.71 23.42 54.45
CA PRO A 417 25.41 23.38 53.79
C PRO A 417 24.28 23.01 54.77
N PRO A 418 23.04 23.51 54.58
CA PRO A 418 21.88 23.09 55.38
C PRO A 418 21.44 21.65 55.05
N PRO A 419 20.93 20.88 56.03
CA PRO A 419 20.62 19.46 55.87
C PRO A 419 19.23 19.25 55.23
N GLY A 420 19.11 18.32 54.26
CA GLY A 420 17.75 17.87 53.86
C GLY A 420 17.51 17.17 52.52
N TYR A 421 18.49 16.92 51.66
CA TYR A 421 18.24 16.18 50.40
C TYR A 421 19.20 15.00 50.23
N PRO A 422 18.70 13.76 49.99
CA PRO A 422 19.56 12.65 49.61
C PRO A 422 20.16 12.92 48.21
N GLN A 423 21.49 13.04 48.15
CA GLN A 423 22.27 13.10 46.92
C GLN A 423 22.33 11.70 46.30
N THR A 424 21.62 11.47 45.20
CA THR A 424 21.88 10.32 44.32
C THR A 424 23.18 10.55 43.56
N PRO A 425 24.12 9.58 43.50
CA PRO A 425 25.36 9.75 42.74
C PRO A 425 25.07 9.86 41.24
N PRO A 426 25.80 10.69 40.47
CA PRO A 426 25.65 10.76 39.03
C PRO A 426 26.08 9.44 38.37
N PRO A 427 25.44 9.03 37.26
CA PRO A 427 25.81 7.81 36.56
C PRO A 427 27.23 7.90 35.97
N SER A 428 28.07 6.92 36.31
CA SER A 428 29.39 6.72 35.72
C SER A 428 29.24 6.13 34.32
N TRP A 429 29.51 6.93 33.29
CA TRP A 429 29.64 6.43 31.93
C TRP A 429 31.03 5.81 31.73
N PRO A 430 31.15 4.60 31.14
CA PRO A 430 32.44 4.08 30.72
C PRO A 430 33.00 4.88 29.52
N PRO A 431 34.33 5.04 29.41
CA PRO A 431 34.93 5.78 28.30
C PRO A 431 34.71 5.07 26.97
N ALA A 432 34.43 5.84 25.92
CA ALA A 432 34.29 5.34 24.55
C ALA A 432 35.62 4.74 24.05
N PRO A 433 35.60 3.61 23.32
CA PRO A 433 36.79 3.10 22.67
C PRO A 433 37.17 3.99 21.48
N ASN A 434 38.44 4.37 21.40
CA ASN A 434 39.02 4.93 20.18
C ASN A 434 38.98 3.89 19.06
N ASN A 435 38.28 4.23 17.97
CA ASN A 435 38.72 4.02 16.59
C ASN A 435 37.82 4.76 15.62
#